data_AF-A0AAV6YIT3-F1
#
_entry.id   AF-A0AAV6YIT3-F1
#
_cell.length_a   1.000
_cell.length_b   1.000
_cell.length_c   1.000
_cell.angle_alpha   90.00
_cell.angle_beta   90.00
_cell.angle_gamma   90.00
#
_symmetry.space_group_name_H-M   'P 1'
#
loop_
_entity.id
_entity.type
_entity.pdbx_description
1 polymer ?
#
loop_
_entity_poly.entity_id
_entity_poly.type
_entity_poly.pdbx_seq_one_letter_code
_entity_poly.pdbx_strand_id
1 'polypeptide(L)'
;AFNVINGGSHAGNKLAMQEFMILPVGASTFREAMRIAAEVYHNLKAVIKAKYGKDATNVGDEGGFAPNILENNEALELLKAAIEKAGYPDKIVIGMDVAASEFFRKGKYDLDFKSPDDPNRYISGEELGNLYKSFIKNYPVVSIEDPFDQDDWENWKNFLATVDIQIVGDDLTVTNPKRIQKAVEQKSCNCLLLKVNQIGSVTESIQA
;
A
#
# COMPACT_ATOMS: atom_id res chain seq x y z
N ALA A 1 4.20 -10.08 2.42
CA ALA A 1 4.24 -9.10 1.32
C ALA A 1 5.60 -8.43 1.34
N PHE A 2 6.18 -8.08 0.18
CA PHE A 2 7.49 -7.44 0.12
C PHE A 2 7.32 -6.01 -0.38
N ASN A 3 7.61 -5.02 0.45
CA ASN A 3 7.63 -3.63 0.04
C ASN A 3 8.82 -3.37 -0.91
N VAL A 4 8.55 -3.02 -2.15
CA VAL A 4 9.57 -2.93 -3.21
C VAL A 4 9.64 -1.56 -3.89
N ILE A 5 8.63 -0.70 -3.69
CA ILE A 5 8.69 0.73 -3.98
C ILE A 5 8.15 1.47 -2.75
N ASN A 6 8.97 2.35 -2.19
CA ASN A 6 8.59 3.22 -1.09
C ASN A 6 8.11 4.58 -1.61
N GLY A 7 7.00 5.04 -1.06
CA GLY A 7 6.51 6.41 -1.15
C GLY A 7 6.20 6.94 0.25
N GLY A 8 5.18 7.79 0.34
CA GLY A 8 4.67 8.33 1.60
C GLY A 8 5.78 8.91 2.48
N SER A 9 5.69 8.63 3.78
CA SER A 9 6.64 9.09 4.80
C SER A 9 7.96 8.28 4.81
N HIS A 10 8.02 7.15 4.10
CA HIS A 10 9.19 6.24 4.04
C HIS A 10 10.19 6.60 2.92
N ALA A 11 9.93 7.64 2.12
CA ALA A 11 10.78 8.00 1.00
C ALA A 11 10.77 9.51 0.66
N GLY A 12 11.96 10.04 0.35
CA GLY A 12 12.18 11.42 -0.13
C GLY A 12 11.79 11.66 -1.60
N ASN A 13 10.67 11.09 -2.05
CA ASN A 13 10.07 11.30 -3.38
C ASN A 13 8.72 12.04 -3.26
N LYS A 14 7.98 12.20 -4.36
CA LYS A 14 6.64 12.82 -4.35
C LYS A 14 5.48 11.85 -4.10
N LEU A 15 5.69 10.57 -4.39
CA LEU A 15 4.70 9.50 -4.30
C LEU A 15 3.99 9.50 -2.93
N ALA A 16 2.68 9.69 -2.91
CA ALA A 16 1.94 9.86 -1.66
C ALA A 16 1.68 8.53 -0.93
N MET A 17 1.33 7.46 -1.64
CA MET A 17 1.08 6.16 -1.02
C MET A 17 2.39 5.55 -0.54
N GLN A 18 2.36 4.92 0.63
CA GLN A 18 3.55 4.56 1.39
C GLN A 18 4.26 3.33 0.84
N GLU A 19 3.52 2.29 0.47
CA GLU A 19 4.09 1.00 0.09
C GLU A 19 3.41 0.42 -1.16
N PHE A 20 4.25 -0.06 -2.08
CA PHE A 20 3.81 -0.89 -3.18
C PHE A 20 4.52 -2.23 -3.08
N MET A 21 3.73 -3.24 -2.74
CA MET A 21 4.22 -4.56 -2.36
C MET A 21 3.95 -5.61 -3.44
N ILE A 22 4.84 -6.59 -3.52
CA ILE A 22 4.61 -7.83 -4.28
C ILE A 22 4.33 -8.99 -3.34
N LEU A 23 3.40 -9.86 -3.74
CA LEU A 23 2.99 -11.05 -3.00
C LEU A 23 3.10 -12.28 -3.93
N PRO A 24 4.10 -13.15 -3.74
CA PRO A 24 4.31 -14.36 -4.54
C PRO A 24 3.33 -15.49 -4.20
N VAL A 25 2.02 -15.26 -4.35
CA VAL A 25 0.96 -16.21 -3.95
C VAL A 25 0.94 -17.50 -4.77
N GLY A 26 1.52 -17.50 -5.97
CA GLY A 26 1.64 -18.69 -6.82
C GLY A 26 2.89 -19.55 -6.56
N ALA A 27 3.68 -19.23 -5.53
CA ALA A 27 4.81 -20.05 -5.12
C ALA A 27 4.36 -21.29 -4.33
N SER A 28 5.04 -22.42 -4.52
CA SER A 28 4.72 -23.68 -3.83
C SER A 28 5.34 -23.77 -2.44
N THR A 29 6.34 -22.95 -2.16
CA THR A 29 7.04 -22.93 -0.85
C THR A 29 7.45 -21.51 -0.51
N PHE A 30 7.66 -21.24 0.78
CA PHE A 30 8.23 -19.97 1.24
C PHE A 30 9.60 -19.67 0.59
N ARG A 31 10.46 -20.68 0.44
CA ARG A 31 11.76 -20.53 -0.24
C ARG A 31 11.59 -20.07 -1.69
N GLU A 32 10.63 -20.65 -2.41
CA GLU A 32 10.32 -20.24 -3.78
C GLU A 32 9.76 -18.81 -3.81
N ALA A 33 8.86 -18.46 -2.88
CA ALA A 33 8.30 -17.11 -2.76
C ALA A 33 9.41 -16.06 -2.57
N MET A 34 10.35 -16.33 -1.65
CA MET A 34 11.51 -15.46 -1.40
C MET A 34 12.36 -15.29 -2.66
N ARG A 35 12.64 -16.37 -3.39
CA ARG A 35 13.41 -16.32 -4.64
C ARG A 35 12.70 -15.48 -5.71
N ILE A 36 11.41 -15.73 -5.92
CA ILE A 36 10.57 -15.00 -6.89
C ILE A 36 10.56 -13.50 -6.55
N ALA A 37 10.32 -13.15 -5.29
CA ALA A 37 10.31 -11.75 -4.85
C ALA A 37 11.66 -11.06 -5.07
N ALA A 38 12.78 -11.72 -4.74
CA ALA A 38 14.11 -11.18 -4.95
C ALA A 38 14.44 -10.98 -6.44
N GLU A 39 14.05 -11.92 -7.30
CA GLU A 39 14.23 -11.81 -8.76
C GLU A 39 13.41 -10.65 -9.34
N VAL A 40 12.16 -10.45 -8.87
CA VAL A 40 11.36 -9.28 -9.26
C VAL A 40 11.97 -7.98 -8.75
N TYR A 41 12.42 -7.92 -7.50
CA TYR A 41 13.07 -6.73 -6.93
C TYR A 41 14.33 -6.32 -7.73
N HIS A 42 15.19 -7.27 -8.12
CA HIS A 42 16.35 -6.96 -8.96
C HIS A 42 15.96 -6.51 -10.38
N ASN A 43 14.91 -7.09 -10.96
CA ASN A 43 14.38 -6.64 -12.25
C ASN A 43 13.76 -5.25 -12.15
N LEU A 44 13.04 -4.96 -11.07
CA LEU A 44 12.47 -3.65 -10.77
C LEU A 44 13.57 -2.59 -10.70
N LYS A 45 14.69 -2.88 -10.02
CA LYS A 45 15.87 -1.99 -10.03
C LYS A 45 16.31 -1.65 -11.45
N ALA A 46 16.37 -2.65 -12.33
CA ALA A 46 16.78 -2.46 -13.72
C ALA A 46 15.75 -1.65 -14.52
N VAL A 47 14.45 -1.87 -14.31
CA VAL A 47 13.36 -1.13 -14.94
C VAL A 47 13.40 0.35 -14.51
N ILE A 48 13.49 0.61 -13.20
CA ILE A 48 13.59 1.96 -12.64
C ILE A 48 14.84 2.66 -13.17
N LYS A 49 16.00 1.99 -13.12
CA LYS A 49 17.27 2.55 -13.62
C LYS A 49 17.19 2.93 -15.10
N ALA A 50 16.54 2.10 -15.92
CA ALA A 50 16.40 2.36 -17.34
C ALA A 50 15.48 3.57 -17.61
N LYS A 51 14.42 3.75 -16.81
CA LYS A 51 13.41 4.80 -17.02
C LYS A 51 13.78 6.14 -16.39
N TYR A 52 14.33 6.14 -15.17
CA TYR A 52 14.59 7.38 -14.39
C TYR A 52 16.07 7.58 -14.03
N GLY A 53 16.96 6.70 -14.50
CA GLY A 53 18.38 6.77 -14.21
C GLY A 53 18.78 6.11 -12.89
N LYS A 54 20.10 6.03 -12.67
CA LYS A 54 20.68 5.29 -11.53
C LYS A 54 20.28 5.87 -10.17
N ASP A 55 20.08 7.19 -10.09
CA ASP A 55 19.84 7.88 -8.82
C ASP A 55 18.44 7.56 -8.25
N ALA A 56 17.51 7.11 -9.11
CA ALA A 56 16.19 6.61 -8.72
C ALA A 56 16.21 5.19 -8.11
N THR A 57 17.38 4.53 -8.05
CA THR A 57 17.52 3.18 -7.48
C THR A 57 18.11 3.13 -6.08
N ASN A 58 18.18 4.29 -5.42
CA ASN A 58 18.33 4.33 -3.97
C ASN A 58 17.07 3.79 -3.31
N VAL A 59 17.21 3.37 -2.05
CA VAL A 59 16.14 2.74 -1.29
C VAL A 59 15.59 3.67 -0.21
N GLY A 60 14.31 3.52 0.13
CA GLY A 60 13.68 4.14 1.29
C GLY A 60 13.97 3.37 2.58
N ASP A 61 13.24 3.69 3.63
CA ASP A 61 13.46 3.16 4.99
C ASP A 61 13.29 1.64 5.08
N GLU A 62 12.47 1.06 4.22
CA GLU A 62 12.15 -0.38 4.22
C GLU A 62 12.84 -1.18 3.10
N GLY A 63 13.78 -0.56 2.40
CA GLY A 63 14.56 -1.22 1.35
C GLY A 63 13.89 -1.27 -0.03
N GLY A 64 12.63 -0.84 -0.17
CA GLY A 64 12.01 -0.58 -1.47
C GLY A 64 12.66 0.60 -2.20
N PHE A 65 12.57 0.64 -3.52
CA PHE A 65 13.13 1.75 -4.30
C PHE A 65 12.32 3.03 -4.11
N ALA A 66 12.99 4.18 -4.15
CA ALA A 66 12.36 5.49 -4.00
C ALA A 66 12.49 6.35 -5.28
N PRO A 67 11.90 5.94 -6.43
CA PRO A 67 11.93 6.75 -7.63
C PRO A 67 11.17 8.06 -7.40
N ASN A 68 11.63 9.15 -8.03
CA ASN A 68 10.99 10.45 -7.91
C ASN A 68 9.76 10.57 -8.84
N ILE A 69 8.75 9.77 -8.56
CA ILE A 69 7.45 9.77 -9.24
C ILE A 69 6.39 10.38 -8.31
N LEU A 70 5.35 10.95 -8.91
CA LEU A 70 4.20 11.52 -8.19
C LEU A 70 2.99 10.57 -8.27
N GLU A 71 2.72 10.07 -9.47
CA GLU A 71 1.51 9.32 -9.75
C GLU A 71 1.58 7.88 -9.22
N ASN A 72 0.59 7.50 -8.40
CA ASN A 72 0.56 6.17 -7.77
C ASN A 72 0.37 5.03 -8.80
N ASN A 73 -0.30 5.29 -9.91
CA ASN A 73 -0.41 4.33 -11.01
C ASN A 73 0.94 4.06 -11.68
N GLU A 74 1.87 5.03 -11.70
CA GLU A 74 3.19 4.84 -12.27
C GLU A 74 4.02 3.83 -11.47
N ALA A 75 3.86 3.80 -10.15
CA ALA A 75 4.46 2.74 -9.31
C ALA A 75 3.90 1.35 -9.67
N LEU A 76 2.59 1.24 -9.88
CA LEU A 76 1.93 -0.01 -10.27
C LEU A 76 2.39 -0.49 -11.67
N GLU A 77 2.56 0.42 -12.63
CA GLU A 77 3.11 0.10 -13.95
C GLU A 77 4.57 -0.38 -13.87
N LEU A 78 5.38 0.22 -13.00
CA LEU A 78 6.76 -0.26 -12.76
C LEU A 78 6.77 -1.67 -12.18
N LEU A 79 5.88 -1.98 -11.23
CA LEU A 79 5.75 -3.33 -10.68
C LEU A 79 5.31 -4.33 -11.75
N LYS A 80 4.29 -3.99 -12.54
CA LYS A 80 3.82 -4.84 -13.63
C LYS A 80 4.94 -5.18 -14.61
N ALA A 81 5.68 -4.16 -15.07
CA ALA A 81 6.82 -4.36 -15.97
C ALA A 81 7.93 -5.22 -15.33
N ALA A 82 8.20 -5.06 -14.04
CA ALA A 82 9.21 -5.85 -13.33
C ALA A 82 8.78 -7.32 -13.17
N ILE A 83 7.52 -7.56 -12.83
CA ILE A 83 6.93 -8.91 -12.70
C ILE A 83 6.96 -9.64 -14.04
N GLU A 84 6.54 -8.98 -15.12
CA GLU A 84 6.59 -9.52 -16.48
C GLU A 84 8.02 -9.84 -16.89
N LYS A 85 8.95 -8.91 -16.67
CA LYS A 85 10.37 -9.08 -17.01
C LYS A 85 11.04 -10.22 -16.24
N ALA A 86 10.63 -10.46 -15.00
CA ALA A 86 11.12 -11.58 -14.20
C ALA A 86 10.49 -12.93 -14.60
N GLY A 87 9.43 -12.93 -15.43
CA GLY A 87 8.76 -14.14 -15.88
C GLY A 87 7.76 -14.71 -14.87
N TYR A 88 7.17 -13.88 -14.00
CA TYR A 88 6.22 -14.31 -12.96
C TYR A 88 4.82 -13.66 -13.01
N PRO A 89 4.23 -13.34 -14.19
CA PRO A 89 2.92 -12.67 -14.26
C PRO A 89 1.80 -13.46 -13.57
N ASP A 90 1.86 -14.80 -13.60
CA ASP A 90 0.82 -15.66 -13.02
C ASP A 90 1.09 -16.07 -11.56
N LYS A 91 2.22 -15.64 -10.98
CA LYS A 91 2.63 -16.03 -9.62
C LYS A 91 2.60 -14.90 -8.61
N ILE A 92 2.46 -13.66 -9.05
CA ILE A 92 2.56 -12.48 -8.21
C ILE A 92 1.30 -11.64 -8.33
N VAL A 93 0.81 -11.23 -7.17
CA VAL A 93 -0.22 -10.19 -7.01
C VAL A 93 0.39 -9.02 -6.23
N ILE A 94 -0.32 -7.90 -6.20
CA ILE A 94 0.13 -6.64 -5.60
C ILE A 94 -0.67 -6.37 -4.31
N GLY A 95 0.04 -5.87 -3.31
CA GLY A 95 -0.53 -5.27 -2.11
C GLY A 95 -0.09 -3.81 -2.02
N MET A 96 -0.86 -2.98 -1.36
CA MET A 96 -0.53 -1.58 -1.13
C MET A 96 -0.76 -1.25 0.34
N ASP A 97 0.15 -0.49 0.94
CA ASP A 97 -0.18 0.32 2.11
C ASP A 97 -0.21 1.78 1.66
N VAL A 98 -1.39 2.37 1.82
CA VAL A 98 -1.65 3.74 1.42
C VAL A 98 -1.18 4.69 2.52
N ALA A 99 -1.35 4.33 3.80
CA ALA A 99 -1.17 5.19 4.97
C ALA A 99 -1.92 6.54 4.82
N ALA A 100 -3.21 6.49 4.48
CA ALA A 100 -3.95 7.69 4.06
C ALA A 100 -4.07 8.78 5.13
N SER A 101 -3.94 8.44 6.41
CA SER A 101 -3.88 9.41 7.50
C SER A 101 -2.73 10.42 7.34
N GLU A 102 -1.60 10.02 6.75
CA GLU A 102 -0.44 10.90 6.56
C GLU A 102 -0.75 12.09 5.64
N PHE A 103 -1.68 11.90 4.71
CA PHE A 103 -2.10 12.91 3.75
C PHE A 103 -3.58 13.31 3.86
N PHE A 104 -4.24 12.95 4.95
CA PHE A 104 -5.57 13.45 5.27
C PHE A 104 -5.49 14.93 5.71
N ARG A 105 -6.25 15.80 5.04
CA ARG A 105 -6.26 17.25 5.25
C ARG A 105 -7.69 17.76 5.16
N LYS A 106 -8.18 18.33 6.27
CA LYS A 106 -9.47 19.06 6.32
C LYS A 106 -10.66 18.25 5.74
N GLY A 107 -10.74 16.95 6.04
CA GLY A 107 -11.82 16.08 5.54
C GLY A 107 -11.62 15.56 4.12
N LYS A 108 -10.44 15.78 3.52
CA LYS A 108 -10.05 15.36 2.17
C LYS A 108 -8.64 14.76 2.18
N TYR A 109 -8.14 14.35 1.03
CA TYR A 109 -6.85 13.68 0.86
C TYR A 109 -5.95 14.41 -0.14
N ASP A 110 -4.69 14.62 0.22
CA ASP A 110 -3.69 15.30 -0.61
C ASP A 110 -2.66 14.32 -1.20
N LEU A 111 -2.87 13.90 -2.46
CA LEU A 111 -1.96 12.96 -3.13
C LEU A 111 -0.59 13.55 -3.53
N ASP A 112 -0.29 14.80 -3.16
CA ASP A 112 1.01 15.44 -3.32
C ASP A 112 1.45 16.13 -2.01
N PHE A 113 1.08 15.58 -0.84
CA PHE A 113 1.29 16.18 0.49
C PHE A 113 2.74 16.53 0.86
N LYS A 114 3.71 15.99 0.13
CA LYS A 114 5.15 16.29 0.29
C LYS A 114 5.61 17.54 -0.46
N SER A 115 4.77 18.05 -1.37
CA SER A 115 4.94 19.36 -2.00
C SER A 115 4.26 20.44 -1.16
N PRO A 116 4.57 21.74 -1.37
CA PRO A 116 3.89 22.84 -0.69
C PRO A 116 2.37 22.70 -0.75
N ASP A 117 1.70 23.04 0.36
CA ASP A 117 0.27 22.82 0.55
C ASP A 117 -0.58 23.59 -0.49
N ASP A 118 -1.50 22.89 -1.15
CA ASP A 118 -2.49 23.47 -2.07
C ASP A 118 -3.86 22.79 -1.91
N PRO A 119 -4.80 23.40 -1.15
CA PRO A 119 -6.13 22.83 -0.93
C PRO A 119 -6.97 22.58 -2.19
N ASN A 120 -6.62 23.16 -3.34
CA ASN A 120 -7.35 22.96 -4.59
C ASN A 120 -7.12 21.58 -5.21
N ARG A 121 -6.02 20.90 -4.86
CA ARG A 121 -5.70 19.55 -5.37
C ARG A 121 -6.25 18.43 -4.49
N TYR A 122 -6.83 18.77 -3.34
CA TYR A 122 -7.35 17.76 -2.41
C TYR A 122 -8.59 17.07 -2.99
N ILE A 123 -8.60 15.74 -2.90
CA ILE A 123 -9.70 14.89 -3.34
C ILE A 123 -10.51 14.37 -2.17
N SER A 124 -11.79 14.12 -2.37
CA SER A 124 -12.68 13.48 -1.39
C SER A 124 -12.35 11.99 -1.20
N GLY A 125 -12.86 11.41 -0.11
CA GLY A 125 -12.77 9.96 0.10
C GLY A 125 -13.48 9.15 -0.99
N GLU A 126 -14.56 9.66 -1.58
CA GLU A 126 -15.23 9.01 -2.72
C GLU A 126 -14.32 8.98 -3.96
N GLU A 127 -13.69 10.11 -4.30
CA GLU A 127 -12.75 10.22 -5.41
C GLU A 127 -11.54 9.30 -5.20
N LEU A 128 -11.02 9.23 -3.97
CA LEU A 128 -9.93 8.34 -3.59
C LEU A 128 -10.33 6.86 -3.68
N GLY A 129 -11.52 6.50 -3.19
CA GLY A 129 -12.08 5.16 -3.35
C GLY A 129 -12.25 4.75 -4.82
N ASN A 130 -12.68 5.68 -5.68
CA ASN A 130 -12.78 5.45 -7.12
C ASN A 130 -11.39 5.28 -7.79
N LEU A 131 -10.37 5.99 -7.31
CA LEU A 131 -8.99 5.78 -7.74
C LEU A 131 -8.53 4.35 -7.39
N TYR A 132 -8.77 3.86 -6.17
CA TYR A 132 -8.44 2.48 -5.80
C TYR A 132 -9.16 1.44 -6.65
N LYS A 133 -10.46 1.63 -6.94
CA LYS A 133 -11.21 0.75 -7.84
C LYS A 133 -10.57 0.69 -9.22
N SER A 134 -10.03 1.81 -9.71
CA SER A 134 -9.28 1.83 -10.96
C SER A 134 -8.00 1.00 -10.88
N PHE A 135 -7.32 0.99 -9.72
CA PHE A 135 -6.13 0.17 -9.52
C PHE A 135 -6.47 -1.32 -9.49
N ILE A 136 -7.49 -1.70 -8.71
CA ILE A 136 -7.99 -3.08 -8.62
C ILE A 136 -8.43 -3.61 -10.00
N LYS A 137 -9.05 -2.75 -10.83
CA LYS A 137 -9.48 -3.12 -12.18
C LYS A 137 -8.31 -3.35 -13.14
N ASN A 138 -7.25 -2.55 -13.04
CA ASN A 138 -6.20 -2.49 -14.07
C ASN A 138 -4.93 -3.27 -13.69
N TYR A 139 -4.75 -3.60 -12.41
CA TYR A 139 -3.58 -4.28 -11.87
C TYR A 139 -4.02 -5.43 -10.94
N PRO A 140 -3.17 -6.45 -10.69
CA PRO A 140 -3.51 -7.56 -9.81
C PRO A 140 -3.42 -7.16 -8.32
N VAL A 141 -4.05 -6.04 -7.92
CA VAL A 141 -4.11 -5.57 -6.54
C VAL A 141 -5.15 -6.39 -5.78
N VAL A 142 -4.70 -7.10 -4.75
CA VAL A 142 -5.56 -7.99 -3.94
C VAL A 142 -5.61 -7.58 -2.47
N SER A 143 -4.80 -6.60 -2.07
CA SER A 143 -4.78 -6.07 -0.71
C SER A 143 -4.52 -4.57 -0.72
N ILE A 144 -5.32 -3.80 0.02
CA ILE A 144 -5.08 -2.38 0.29
C ILE A 144 -5.19 -2.16 1.79
N GLU A 145 -4.12 -1.66 2.38
CA GLU A 145 -4.02 -1.24 3.77
C GLU A 145 -4.21 0.28 3.89
N ASP A 146 -4.89 0.69 4.96
CA ASP A 146 -5.20 2.08 5.30
C ASP A 146 -5.63 2.98 4.13
N PRO A 147 -6.65 2.58 3.33
CA PRO A 147 -7.14 3.36 2.20
C PRO A 147 -7.72 4.73 2.58
N PHE A 148 -8.09 4.93 3.84
CA PHE A 148 -8.66 6.19 4.34
C PHE A 148 -8.09 6.50 5.71
N ASP A 149 -8.30 7.73 6.17
CA ASP A 149 -7.86 8.17 7.49
C ASP A 149 -8.41 7.25 8.59
N GLN A 150 -7.62 7.07 9.65
CA GLN A 150 -7.92 6.25 10.82
C GLN A 150 -9.28 6.53 11.47
N ASP A 151 -9.84 7.75 11.32
CA ASP A 151 -11.15 8.10 11.85
C ASP A 151 -12.22 8.36 10.77
N ASP A 152 -11.93 8.11 9.49
CA ASP A 152 -12.87 8.23 8.37
C ASP A 152 -13.70 6.95 8.15
N TRP A 153 -14.33 6.50 9.23
CA TRP A 153 -15.09 5.23 9.31
C TRP A 153 -16.12 5.03 8.19
N GLU A 154 -16.73 6.12 7.70
CA GLU A 154 -17.75 6.09 6.67
C GLU A 154 -17.15 5.71 5.31
N ASN A 155 -16.01 6.29 4.91
CA ASN A 155 -15.36 5.92 3.65
C ASN A 155 -14.80 4.50 3.70
N TRP A 156 -14.24 4.05 4.83
CA TRP A 156 -13.82 2.64 5.02
C TRP A 156 -14.97 1.67 4.74
N LYS A 157 -16.10 1.86 5.43
CA LYS A 157 -17.31 1.02 5.28
C LYS A 157 -17.84 1.05 3.84
N ASN A 158 -17.98 2.24 3.25
CA ASN A 158 -18.53 2.40 1.91
C ASN A 158 -17.62 1.77 0.86
N PHE A 159 -16.30 1.87 1.02
CA PHE A 159 -15.36 1.25 0.11
C PHE A 159 -15.38 -0.27 0.22
N LEU A 160 -15.29 -0.83 1.44
CA LEU A 160 -15.32 -2.29 1.66
C LEU A 160 -16.58 -2.92 1.07
N ALA A 161 -17.73 -2.24 1.16
CA ALA A 161 -18.99 -2.72 0.59
C ALA A 161 -18.99 -2.84 -0.95
N THR A 162 -17.98 -2.29 -1.64
CA THR A 162 -17.94 -2.18 -3.11
C THR A 162 -16.77 -2.91 -3.77
N VAL A 163 -15.91 -3.58 -2.99
CA VAL A 163 -14.74 -4.30 -3.48
C VAL A 163 -14.66 -5.70 -2.88
N ASP A 164 -14.07 -6.64 -3.61
CA ASP A 164 -13.87 -8.02 -3.17
C ASP A 164 -12.37 -8.34 -3.11
N ILE A 165 -11.66 -7.57 -2.27
CA ILE A 165 -10.24 -7.73 -2.00
C ILE A 165 -9.99 -7.64 -0.48
N GLN A 166 -8.76 -7.91 -0.06
CA GLN A 166 -8.34 -7.68 1.32
C GLN A 166 -8.23 -6.17 1.59
N ILE A 167 -8.91 -5.68 2.63
CA ILE A 167 -8.81 -4.33 3.15
C ILE A 167 -8.26 -4.45 4.57
N VAL A 168 -7.05 -3.94 4.78
CA VAL A 168 -6.28 -4.10 6.02
C VAL A 168 -6.41 -2.82 6.83
N GLY A 169 -6.76 -2.95 8.11
CA GLY A 169 -6.69 -1.86 9.07
C GLY A 169 -5.39 -1.90 9.86
N ASP A 170 -4.56 -0.88 9.71
CA ASP A 170 -3.37 -0.62 10.55
C ASP A 170 -3.68 0.52 11.52
N ASP A 171 -3.54 1.79 11.13
CA ASP A 171 -3.84 2.95 11.98
C ASP A 171 -5.34 3.02 12.36
N LEU A 172 -6.22 2.48 11.50
CA LEU A 172 -7.63 2.31 11.83
C LEU A 172 -7.82 1.50 13.12
N THR A 173 -7.00 0.47 13.34
CA THR A 173 -7.19 -0.49 14.43
C THR A 173 -6.13 -0.41 15.53
N VAL A 174 -4.92 0.03 15.20
CA VAL A 174 -3.72 0.10 16.04
C VAL A 174 -3.53 -1.11 16.95
N THR A 175 -3.81 -2.32 16.42
CA THR A 175 -3.79 -3.58 17.18
C THR A 175 -4.60 -3.50 18.50
N ASN A 176 -5.62 -2.64 18.56
CA ASN A 176 -6.40 -2.34 19.77
C ASN A 176 -7.75 -3.06 19.72
N PRO A 177 -8.06 -3.97 20.65
CA PRO A 177 -9.30 -4.74 20.64
C PRO A 177 -10.59 -3.91 20.55
N LYS A 178 -10.62 -2.69 21.12
CA LYS A 178 -11.80 -1.82 21.05
C LYS A 178 -12.00 -1.24 19.65
N ARG A 179 -10.91 -0.83 18.97
CA ARG A 179 -10.99 -0.33 17.60
C ARG A 179 -11.25 -1.46 16.61
N ILE A 180 -10.66 -2.63 16.84
CA ILE A 180 -10.95 -3.86 16.09
C ILE A 180 -12.44 -4.22 16.19
N GLN A 181 -12.99 -4.26 17.42
CA GLN A 181 -14.41 -4.52 17.63
C GLN A 181 -15.28 -3.53 16.84
N LYS A 182 -14.96 -2.23 16.91
CA LYS A 182 -15.68 -1.20 16.14
C LYS A 182 -15.56 -1.43 14.64
N ALA A 183 -14.38 -1.76 14.11
CA ALA A 183 -14.17 -2.05 12.70
C ALA A 183 -14.97 -3.27 12.22
N VAL A 184 -15.09 -4.30 13.05
CA VAL A 184 -15.94 -5.46 12.78
C VAL A 184 -17.43 -5.07 12.77
N GLU A 185 -17.90 -4.35 13.79
CA GLU A 185 -19.30 -3.90 13.90
C GLU A 185 -19.71 -3.00 12.73
N GLN A 186 -18.80 -2.12 12.28
CA GLN A 186 -19.05 -1.19 11.18
C GLN A 186 -18.73 -1.76 9.80
N LYS A 187 -18.12 -2.94 9.72
CA LYS A 187 -17.60 -3.55 8.49
C LYS A 187 -16.68 -2.58 7.74
N SER A 188 -15.68 -2.08 8.46
CA SER A 188 -14.75 -1.08 7.94
C SER A 188 -13.56 -1.72 7.22
N CYS A 189 -13.04 -2.83 7.72
CA CYS A 189 -11.98 -3.62 7.10
C CYS A 189 -12.26 -5.12 7.25
N ASN A 190 -11.51 -5.99 6.55
CA ASN A 190 -11.63 -7.45 6.65
C ASN A 190 -10.30 -8.14 6.98
N CYS A 191 -9.26 -7.38 7.29
CA CYS A 191 -7.96 -7.84 7.73
C CYS A 191 -7.37 -6.87 8.77
N LEU A 192 -6.59 -7.40 9.71
CA LEU A 192 -5.89 -6.66 10.76
C LEU A 192 -4.40 -6.66 10.43
N LEU A 193 -3.75 -5.49 10.44
CA LEU A 193 -2.30 -5.46 10.58
C LEU A 193 -1.96 -5.53 12.08
N LEU A 194 -1.20 -6.55 12.44
CA LEU A 194 -0.87 -6.83 13.84
C LEU A 194 0.56 -6.37 14.14
N LYS A 195 0.68 -5.24 14.82
CA LYS A 195 1.95 -4.67 15.30
C LYS A 195 2.01 -4.78 16.81
N VAL A 196 2.83 -5.71 17.31
CA VAL A 196 2.94 -6.01 18.75
C VAL A 196 3.29 -4.79 19.61
N ASN A 197 4.03 -3.82 19.04
CA ASN A 197 4.43 -2.59 19.73
C ASN A 197 3.32 -1.52 19.79
N GLN A 198 2.27 -1.62 18.97
CA GLN A 198 1.11 -0.71 19.08
C GLN A 198 0.28 -1.02 20.34
N ILE A 199 0.18 -2.30 20.72
CA ILE A 199 -0.58 -2.74 21.91
C ILE A 199 0.30 -2.97 23.14
N GLY A 200 1.58 -3.30 22.95
CA GLY A 200 2.60 -3.28 24.01
C GLY A 200 2.84 -4.62 24.72
N SER A 201 2.06 -5.66 24.43
CA SER A 201 2.33 -7.02 24.95
C SER A 201 1.96 -8.12 23.95
N VAL A 202 2.69 -9.25 24.05
CA VAL A 202 2.41 -10.46 23.25
C VAL A 202 1.02 -11.01 23.57
N THR A 203 0.60 -11.00 24.84
CA THR A 203 -0.72 -11.50 25.25
C THR A 203 -1.85 -10.70 24.59
N GLU A 204 -1.77 -9.37 24.63
CA GLU A 204 -2.81 -8.53 24.02
C GLU A 204 -2.77 -8.61 22.49
N SER A 205 -1.59 -8.83 21.91
CA SER A 205 -1.46 -9.07 20.46
C SER A 205 -2.11 -10.38 20.01
N ILE A 206 -2.02 -11.46 20.81
CA ILE A 206 -2.69 -12.73 20.50
C ILE A 206 -4.21 -12.62 20.66
N GLN A 207 -4.68 -11.72 21.54
CA GLN A 207 -6.10 -11.48 21.76
C GLN A 207 -6.75 -10.61 20.68
N ALA A 208 -5.97 -9.69 20.11
CA ALA A 208 -6.36 -8.84 18.98
C ALA A 208 -6.61 -9.67 17.72
#